data_AF-D2MP88-F1
#
_entry.id   AF-D2MP88-F1
#
_cell.length_a   1.000
_cell.length_b   1.000
_cell.length_c   1.000
_cell.angle_alpha   90.00
_cell.angle_beta   90.00
_cell.angle_gamma   90.00
#
_symmetry.space_group_name_H-M   'P 1'
#
loop_
_entity.id
_entity.type
_entity.pdbx_description
1 polymer ?
#
loop_
_entity_poly.entity_id
_entity_poly.type
_entity_poly.pdbx_seq_one_letter_code
_entity_poly.pdbx_strand_id
1 'polypeptide(L)' 'MERCICDIILGRKSIDEQIFINAMTGYFKNQDKNIRNLIKYSKILGIEDEIRKYAEIL' A
#
# COMPACT_ATOMS: atom_id res chain seq x y z
N MET A 1 8.54 -1.90 -5.53
CA MET A 1 7.81 -0.74 -4.96
C MET A 1 6.77 -1.18 -3.93
N GLU A 2 6.22 -2.37 -4.11
CA GLU A 2 5.18 -3.04 -3.35
C GLU A 2 5.51 -3.16 -1.85
N ARG A 3 6.76 -3.54 -1.51
CA ARG A 3 7.20 -3.63 -0.12
C ARG A 3 7.16 -2.27 0.59
N CYS A 4 7.56 -1.20 -0.10
CA CYS A 4 7.52 0.16 0.40
C CYS A 4 6.07 0.61 0.67
N ILE A 5 5.14 0.27 -0.21
CA ILE A 5 3.71 0.54 0.03
C ILE A 5 3.17 -0.22 1.24
N CYS A 6 3.61 -1.47 1.43
CA CYS A 6 3.28 -2.21 2.64
C CYS A 6 3.84 -1.54 3.90
N ASP A 7 5.08 -1.02 3.85
CA ASP A 7 5.68 -0.28 4.97
C ASP A 7 4.92 1.03 5.26
N ILE A 8 4.46 1.73 4.23
CA ILE A 8 3.67 2.95 4.37
C ILE A 8 2.33 2.67 5.07
N ILE A 9 1.68 1.55 4.74
CA ILE A 9 0.44 1.13 5.41
C ILE A 9 0.70 0.72 6.86
N LEU A 10 1.75 -0.07 7.10
CA LEU A 10 2.14 -0.50 8.45
C LEU A 10 2.48 0.70 9.35
N GLY A 11 3.15 1.71 8.78
CA GLY A 11 3.53 2.96 9.43
C GLY A 11 2.46 4.06 9.35
N ARG A 12 1.21 3.77 8.99
CA ARG A 12 0.17 4.80 8.74
C ARG A 12 0.07 5.86 9.84
N LYS A 13 0.19 5.45 11.10
CA LYS A 13 0.07 6.34 12.28
C LYS A 13 1.25 7.29 12.47
N SER A 14 2.41 6.96 11.91
CA SER A 14 3.65 7.75 12.02
C SER A 14 3.95 8.57 10.77
N ILE A 15 3.13 8.46 9.72
CA ILE A 15 3.32 9.13 8.45
C ILE A 15 2.31 10.28 8.35
N ASP A 16 2.80 11.44 7.91
CA ASP A 16 1.96 12.59 7.58
C ASP A 16 0.84 12.19 6.62
N GLU A 17 -0.37 12.72 6.85
CA GLU A 17 -1.55 12.33 6.11
C GLU A 17 -1.44 12.59 4.60
N GLN A 18 -0.88 13.74 4.22
CA GLN A 18 -0.74 14.10 2.81
C GLN A 18 0.30 13.21 2.12
N ILE A 19 1.40 12.91 2.81
CA ILE A 19 2.42 11.97 2.30
C ILE A 19 1.80 10.59 2.07
N PHE A 20 1.00 10.10 3.01
CA PHE A 20 0.33 8.81 2.88
C PHE A 20 -0.61 8.77 1.67
N ILE A 21 -1.50 9.76 1.55
CA ILE A 21 -2.48 9.84 0.45
C ILE A 21 -1.76 9.89 -0.90
N ASN A 22 -0.70 10.69 -1.01
CA ASN A 22 0.08 10.82 -2.24
C ASN A 22 0.77 9.51 -2.64
N ALA A 23 1.38 8.82 -1.68
CA ALA A 23 2.05 7.54 -1.93
C ALA A 23 1.07 6.46 -2.37
N MET A 24 -0.07 6.36 -1.69
CA MET A 24 -1.12 5.38 -2.01
C MET A 24 -1.69 5.66 -3.40
N THR A 25 -2.16 6.88 -3.65
CA THR A 25 -2.74 7.27 -4.94
C THR A 25 -1.73 7.11 -6.08
N GLY A 26 -0.46 7.51 -5.87
CA GLY A 26 0.59 7.39 -6.86
C GLY A 26 0.89 5.93 -7.22
N TYR A 27 0.95 5.05 -6.23
CA TYR A 27 1.16 3.63 -6.47
C TYR A 27 -0.01 2.97 -7.20
N PHE A 28 -1.25 3.21 -6.77
CA PHE A 28 -2.43 2.57 -7.40
C PHE A 28 -2.65 3.08 -8.83
N LYS A 29 -2.28 4.33 -9.14
CA LYS A 29 -2.28 4.86 -10.52
C LYS A 29 -1.15 4.34 -11.40
N ASN A 30 -0.07 3.82 -10.82
CA ASN A 30 1.05 3.29 -11.58
C ASN A 30 0.62 2.06 -12.40
N GLN A 31 0.95 2.03 -13.69
CA GLN A 31 0.66 0.90 -14.58
C GLN A 31 1.63 -0.27 -14.37
N ASP A 32 2.83 0.00 -13.89
CA ASP A 32 3.88 -1.00 -13.66
C ASP A 32 3.77 -1.68 -12.29
N LYS A 33 2.72 -1.37 -11.51
CA LYS A 33 2.52 -1.95 -10.18
C LYS A 33 2.38 -3.47 -10.26
N ASN A 34 3.07 -4.18 -9.37
CA ASN A 34 3.00 -5.64 -9.32
C ASN A 34 2.08 -6.08 -8.18
N ILE A 35 0.79 -6.23 -8.50
CA ILE A 35 -0.24 -6.64 -7.53
C ILE A 35 0.07 -7.99 -6.88
N ARG A 36 0.65 -8.93 -7.63
CA ARG A 36 1.02 -10.25 -7.08
C ARG A 36 2.05 -10.10 -5.95
N ASN A 37 3.06 -9.26 -6.15
CA ASN A 37 4.08 -8.97 -5.13
C ASN A 37 3.49 -8.17 -3.96
N LEU A 38 2.57 -7.24 -4.22
CA LEU A 38 1.87 -6.49 -3.16
C LEU A 38 1.14 -7.44 -2.20
N ILE A 39 0.33 -8.36 -2.74
CA ILE A 39 -0.40 -9.34 -1.93
C ILE A 39 0.55 -10.32 -1.25
N LYS A 40 1.64 -10.73 -1.91
CA LYS A 40 2.66 -11.58 -1.29
C LYS A 40 3.26 -10.92 -0.05
N TYR A 41 3.66 -9.65 -0.14
CA TYR A 41 4.26 -8.94 0.97
C TYR A 41 3.25 -8.60 2.06
N SER A 42 2.03 -8.20 1.70
CA SER A 42 0.99 -7.87 2.67
C SER A 42 0.62 -9.07 3.54
N LYS A 43 0.55 -10.28 2.97
CA LYS A 43 0.38 -11.54 3.70
C LYS A 43 1.49 -11.80 4.70
N ILE A 44 2.74 -11.64 4.27
CA ILE A 44 3.92 -11.86 5.14
C ILE A 44 3.90 -10.88 6.33
N LEU A 45 3.38 -9.67 6.12
CA LEU A 45 3.33 -8.60 7.13
C LEU A 45 2.03 -8.59 7.94
N GLY A 46 1.05 -9.43 7.59
CA GLY A 46 -0.25 -9.48 8.26
C GLY A 46 -1.16 -8.27 7.99
N ILE A 47 -0.99 -7.57 6.86
CA ILE A 47 -1.75 -6.36 6.49
C ILE A 47 -2.55 -6.51 5.19
N GLU A 48 -2.88 -7.75 4.81
CA GLU A 48 -3.61 -8.01 3.56
C GLU A 48 -4.97 -7.34 3.53
N ASP A 49 -5.70 -7.34 4.65
CA ASP A 49 -7.04 -6.76 4.74
C ASP A 49 -7.01 -5.24 4.57
N GLU A 50 -6.00 -4.56 5.13
CA GLU A 50 -5.77 -3.14 4.96
C GLU A 50 -5.47 -2.79 3.51
N ILE A 51 -4.61 -3.57 2.86
CA ILE A 51 -4.30 -3.42 1.43
C ILE A 51 -5.58 -3.55 0.59
N ARG A 52 -6.44 -4.52 0.87
CA ARG A 52 -7.71 -4.72 0.16
C ARG A 52 -8.65 -3.52 0.34
N LYS A 53 -8.81 -3.03 1.57
CA LYS A 53 -9.63 -1.84 1.87
C LYS A 53 -9.17 -0.62 1.06
N TYR A 54 -7.87 -0.39 0.96
CA TYR A 54 -7.35 0.72 0.17
C TYR A 54 -7.48 0.51 -1.33
N ALA A 55 -7.31 -0.71 -1.82
CA ALA A 55 -7.47 -1.05 -3.24
C ALA A 55 -8.92 -0.95 -3.74
N GLU A 56 -9.91 -1.06 -2.86
CA GLU A 56 -11.33 -0.85 -3.22
C GLU A 56 -11.67 0.63 -3.41
N ILE A 57 -10.92 1.54 -2.79
CA ILE A 57 -11.19 2.98 -2.79
C ILE A 57 -10.40 3.71 -3.90
N LEU A 58 -9.19 3.25 -4.22
CA LEU A 58 -8.21 3.91 -5.10
C LEU A 58 -8.08 3.24 -6.47
#